data_AF-A0A7X4F6W1-F1
#
_entry.id   AF-A0A7X4F6W1-F1
#
_cell.length_a   1.000
_cell.length_b   1.000
_cell.length_c   1.000
_cell.angle_alpha   90.00
_cell.angle_beta   90.00
_cell.angle_gamma   90.00
#
_symmetry.space_group_name_H-M   'P 1'
#
loop_
_entity.id
_entity.type
_entity.pdbx_description
1 polymer ?
#
loop_
_entity_poly.entity_id
_entity_poly.type
_entity_poly.pdbx_seq_one_letter_code
_entity_poly.pdbx_strand_id
1 'polypeptide(L)'
;MKKLFRDQLSNEELVSRLFATANDDGIYADSAIYGQGLMDLGAATNPWGAPQFMDTIETENGNGESITSSFMALGAPLGDSVTQALGSQEVAAFDSLGAPFWFDASQFTVPFSGTTIATGLHRFLNPVQARPMPDSWQFDLRKNASAVEIGHLSLTDGATRFMVKEPRGLGATLLQDPGDLYGLTLAWTPPRFDSLTMEAGYLNERESLLGSRAEGAFGSLSGETLFFGAGYNATAGDWQLGARGELGQVNPSVGQSLFIDGVSSLSTSAFRLQAARPFANGVTLSFSLGQPLRVENGHADLALPIGRTPEGEVLNQALSVPLAPSGRQLDLTAKLEFPWLGGDVSLGAIRSHQPRHQLTAAPEWAVFTGYRSTW
;
A
#
# COMPACT_ATOMS: atom_id res chain seq x y z
N MET A 1 5.38 9.04 -39.80
CA MET A 1 6.27 8.32 -38.87
C MET A 1 7.23 9.23 -38.12
N LYS A 2 8.08 10.06 -38.77
CA LYS A 2 8.97 11.02 -38.06
C LYS A 2 8.28 11.83 -36.94
N LYS A 3 7.21 12.56 -37.31
CA LYS A 3 6.38 13.30 -36.35
C LYS A 3 5.67 12.41 -35.32
N LEU A 4 5.33 11.17 -35.68
CA LEU A 4 4.67 10.23 -34.76
C LEU A 4 5.61 9.85 -33.61
N PHE A 5 6.86 9.53 -33.95
CA PHE A 5 7.91 9.22 -32.98
C PHE A 5 8.66 10.47 -32.48
N ARG A 6 8.03 11.67 -32.59
CA ARG A 6 8.56 12.95 -32.10
C ARG A 6 10.02 13.23 -32.51
N ASP A 7 10.37 12.83 -33.74
CA ASP A 7 11.71 12.96 -34.33
C ASP A 7 12.85 12.22 -33.58
N GLN A 8 12.52 11.20 -32.76
CA GLN A 8 13.47 10.40 -31.95
C GLN A 8 14.04 9.17 -32.69
N LEU A 9 13.61 8.93 -33.93
CA LEU A 9 14.13 7.85 -34.78
C LEU A 9 14.89 8.45 -35.96
N SER A 10 16.08 7.92 -36.23
CA SER A 10 16.87 8.21 -37.43
C SER A 10 16.14 7.76 -38.71
N ASN A 11 16.59 8.23 -39.86
CA ASN A 11 16.00 7.79 -41.14
C ASN A 11 16.21 6.29 -41.34
N GLU A 12 17.37 5.80 -40.93
CA GLU A 12 17.81 4.42 -41.03
C GLU A 12 16.94 3.50 -40.16
N GLU A 13 16.61 3.91 -38.93
CA GLU A 13 15.71 3.17 -38.05
C GLU A 13 14.27 3.18 -38.57
N LEU A 14 13.79 4.31 -39.12
CA LEU A 14 12.46 4.40 -39.72
C LEU A 14 12.33 3.48 -40.94
N VAL A 15 13.36 3.40 -41.78
CA VAL A 15 13.39 2.48 -42.92
C VAL A 15 13.49 1.03 -42.45
N SER A 16 14.36 0.74 -41.49
CA SER A 16 14.50 -0.59 -40.89
C SER A 16 13.18 -1.07 -40.29
N ARG A 17 12.44 -0.18 -39.63
CA ARG A 17 11.10 -0.44 -39.10
C ARG A 17 10.09 -0.77 -40.19
N LEU A 18 10.07 -0.02 -41.30
CA LEU A 18 9.17 -0.31 -42.43
C LEU A 18 9.43 -1.68 -43.02
N PHE A 19 10.70 -2.10 -43.09
CA PHE A 19 11.07 -3.43 -43.56
C PHE A 19 10.71 -4.52 -42.54
N ALA A 20 10.99 -4.32 -41.25
CA ALA A 20 10.71 -5.29 -40.20
C ALA A 20 9.21 -5.52 -39.94
N THR A 21 8.36 -4.58 -40.35
CA THR A 21 6.90 -4.65 -40.15
C THR A 21 6.12 -4.84 -41.44
N ALA A 22 6.80 -5.01 -42.58
CA ALA A 22 6.16 -5.31 -43.84
C ALA A 22 5.48 -6.70 -43.78
N ASN A 23 4.32 -6.81 -44.44
CA ASN A 23 3.59 -8.05 -44.55
C ASN A 23 4.18 -8.89 -45.70
N ASP A 24 4.86 -9.97 -45.34
CA ASP A 24 5.46 -10.94 -46.26
C ASP A 24 4.60 -12.20 -46.44
N ASP A 25 3.30 -12.15 -46.15
CA ASP A 25 2.39 -13.27 -46.36
C ASP A 25 1.89 -13.37 -47.80
N GLY A 26 1.52 -14.60 -48.19
CA GLY A 26 0.80 -14.87 -49.44
C GLY A 26 1.59 -14.46 -50.68
N ILE A 27 1.00 -13.60 -51.52
CA ILE A 27 1.66 -13.16 -52.76
C ILE A 27 2.89 -12.29 -52.50
N TYR A 28 2.98 -11.66 -51.32
CA TYR A 28 4.07 -10.74 -50.97
C TYR A 28 5.30 -11.45 -50.40
N ALA A 29 5.22 -12.77 -50.19
CA ALA A 29 6.32 -13.61 -49.69
C ALA A 29 7.49 -13.76 -50.66
N ASP A 30 7.27 -13.54 -51.97
CA ASP A 30 8.35 -13.62 -52.96
C ASP A 30 9.24 -12.38 -52.90
N SER A 31 10.35 -12.49 -52.17
CA SER A 31 11.31 -11.40 -51.98
C SER A 31 12.03 -10.97 -53.26
N ALA A 32 12.06 -11.80 -54.31
CA ALA A 32 12.64 -11.39 -55.59
C ALA A 32 11.75 -10.39 -56.35
N ILE A 33 10.43 -10.42 -56.09
CA ILE A 33 9.45 -9.53 -56.71
C ILE A 33 9.08 -8.37 -55.77
N TYR A 34 8.85 -8.68 -54.49
CA TYR A 34 8.27 -7.75 -53.51
C TYR A 34 9.26 -7.30 -52.44
N GLY A 35 10.52 -7.74 -52.48
CA GLY A 35 11.54 -7.34 -51.51
C GLY A 35 11.24 -7.84 -50.10
N GLN A 36 10.88 -6.93 -49.20
CA GLN A 36 10.56 -7.24 -47.80
C GLN A 36 9.05 -7.46 -47.57
N GLY A 37 8.25 -7.49 -48.65
CA GLY A 37 6.79 -7.64 -48.57
C GLY A 37 6.03 -6.34 -48.76
N LEU A 38 4.71 -6.39 -48.53
CA LEU A 38 3.83 -5.22 -48.64
C LEU A 38 4.04 -4.30 -47.42
N MET A 39 4.35 -3.03 -47.66
CA MET A 39 4.47 -2.03 -46.61
C MET A 39 3.18 -1.93 -45.78
N ASP A 40 3.29 -2.21 -44.48
CA ASP A 40 2.19 -2.10 -43.52
C ASP A 40 2.45 -0.93 -42.55
N LEU A 41 1.85 0.22 -42.83
CA LEU A 41 1.97 1.40 -41.98
C LEU A 41 1.24 1.23 -40.64
N GLY A 42 0.25 0.34 -40.55
CA GLY A 42 -0.44 0.03 -39.30
C GLY A 42 0.49 -0.72 -38.35
N ALA A 43 1.18 -1.75 -38.86
CA ALA A 43 2.20 -2.46 -38.11
C ALA A 43 3.40 -1.54 -37.77
N ALA A 44 3.86 -0.73 -38.73
CA ALA A 44 4.99 0.20 -38.53
C ALA A 44 4.71 1.34 -37.54
N THR A 45 3.45 1.62 -37.19
CA THR A 45 3.08 2.71 -36.27
C THR A 45 2.62 2.25 -34.90
N ASN A 46 2.49 0.93 -34.69
CA ASN A 46 2.21 0.31 -33.40
C ASN A 46 3.46 -0.34 -32.81
N PRO A 47 3.49 -0.64 -31.49
CA PRO A 47 4.63 -1.31 -30.89
C PRO A 47 4.91 -2.67 -31.54
N TRP A 48 6.18 -2.93 -31.85
CA TRP A 48 6.64 -4.23 -32.36
C TRP A 48 7.37 -5.01 -31.26
N GLY A 49 6.83 -6.17 -30.90
CA GLY A 49 7.24 -6.88 -29.69
C GLY A 49 6.62 -6.30 -28.42
N ALA A 50 7.03 -6.81 -27.25
CA ALA A 50 6.58 -6.32 -25.96
C ALA A 50 7.40 -5.08 -25.56
N PRO A 51 6.78 -3.91 -25.32
CA PRO A 51 7.52 -2.73 -24.89
C PRO A 51 8.17 -2.92 -23.52
N GLN A 52 9.30 -2.27 -23.31
CA GLN A 52 10.08 -2.32 -22.08
C GLN A 52 10.53 -0.92 -21.68
N PHE A 53 10.64 -0.69 -20.37
CA PHE A 53 11.35 0.45 -19.82
C PHE A 53 12.83 0.15 -19.82
N MET A 54 13.62 0.93 -20.56
CA MET A 54 15.06 0.69 -20.71
C MET A 54 15.84 1.45 -19.66
N ASP A 55 16.93 0.85 -19.19
CA ASP A 55 17.93 1.53 -18.37
C ASP A 55 18.69 2.58 -19.20
N THR A 56 19.09 3.65 -18.53
CA THR A 56 19.85 4.79 -19.05
C THR A 56 21.24 4.46 -19.59
N ILE A 57 21.80 3.29 -19.26
CA ILE A 57 23.22 2.99 -19.50
C ILE A 57 23.45 2.03 -20.68
N GLU A 58 22.53 1.12 -21.02
CA GLU A 58 22.75 0.17 -22.12
C GLU A 58 21.47 -0.18 -22.91
N THR A 59 21.38 0.30 -24.15
CA THR A 59 20.36 -0.11 -25.13
C THR A 59 20.75 -1.36 -25.93
N GLU A 60 22.00 -1.82 -25.84
CA GLU A 60 22.49 -2.93 -26.67
C GLU A 60 22.33 -4.33 -26.05
N ASN A 61 22.07 -4.46 -24.74
CA ASN A 61 21.90 -5.75 -24.05
C ASN A 61 20.73 -5.75 -23.04
N GLY A 62 19.50 -5.59 -23.53
CA GLY A 62 18.30 -6.26 -22.96
C GLY A 62 17.95 -6.12 -21.48
N ASN A 63 18.58 -5.22 -20.70
CA ASN A 63 18.28 -5.02 -19.28
C ASN A 63 17.14 -4.01 -19.11
N GLY A 64 16.03 -4.23 -19.82
CA GLY A 64 14.81 -3.46 -19.69
C GLY A 64 13.76 -4.22 -18.87
N GLU A 65 12.89 -3.48 -18.20
CA GLU A 65 11.77 -4.05 -17.46
C GLU A 65 10.51 -4.01 -18.31
N SER A 66 9.80 -5.14 -18.43
CA SER A 66 8.57 -5.19 -19.23
C SER A 66 7.51 -4.24 -18.66
N ILE A 67 6.82 -3.52 -19.54
CA ILE A 67 5.69 -2.68 -19.11
C ILE A 67 4.57 -3.50 -18.45
N THR A 68 4.48 -4.81 -18.75
CA THR A 68 3.43 -5.69 -18.24
C THR A 68 3.73 -6.26 -16.85
N SER A 69 5.00 -6.28 -16.43
CA SER A 69 5.43 -6.68 -15.07
C SER A 69 5.73 -5.47 -14.18
N SER A 70 5.71 -4.27 -14.75
CA SER A 70 6.00 -3.03 -14.02
C SER A 70 4.74 -2.47 -13.38
N PHE A 71 4.70 -2.43 -12.05
CA PHE A 71 3.60 -1.79 -11.32
C PHE A 71 4.03 -1.36 -9.92
N MET A 72 3.24 -0.45 -9.34
CA MET A 72 3.32 -0.07 -7.94
C MET A 72 1.95 -0.22 -7.28
N ALA A 73 1.84 -1.16 -6.36
CA ALA A 73 0.68 -1.33 -5.49
C ALA A 73 0.83 -0.46 -4.24
N LEU A 74 0.02 0.59 -4.11
CA LEU A 74 0.14 1.58 -3.05
C LEU A 74 -0.64 1.18 -1.80
N GLY A 75 0.05 0.98 -0.67
CA GLY A 75 -0.55 0.67 0.62
C GLY A 75 -1.47 1.78 1.13
N ALA A 76 -2.45 1.41 1.97
CA ALA A 76 -3.44 2.35 2.52
C ALA A 76 -2.83 3.61 3.17
N PRO A 77 -1.68 3.55 3.89
CA PRO A 77 -1.08 4.74 4.50
C PRO A 77 -0.62 5.82 3.51
N LEU A 78 -0.25 5.43 2.28
CA LEU A 78 0.16 6.34 1.19
C LEU A 78 -1.02 6.89 0.38
N GLY A 79 -2.19 6.24 0.47
CA GLY A 79 -3.43 6.64 -0.19
C GLY A 79 -3.30 6.85 -1.70
N ASP A 80 -3.67 8.05 -2.17
CA ASP A 80 -3.66 8.44 -3.59
C ASP A 80 -2.47 9.33 -3.99
N SER A 81 -1.50 9.54 -3.09
CA SER A 81 -0.39 10.49 -3.29
C SER A 81 0.37 10.29 -4.60
N VAL A 82 0.92 9.07 -4.81
CA VAL A 82 1.70 8.75 -6.01
C VAL A 82 0.82 8.72 -7.26
N THR A 83 -0.37 8.11 -7.20
CA THR A 83 -1.30 8.08 -8.35
C THR A 83 -1.68 9.50 -8.81
N GLN A 84 -1.96 10.42 -7.88
CA GLN A 84 -2.28 11.82 -8.22
C GLN A 84 -1.08 12.53 -8.87
N ALA A 85 0.12 12.34 -8.34
CA ALA A 85 1.32 12.97 -8.88
C ALA A 85 1.68 12.44 -10.27
N LEU A 86 1.49 11.14 -10.52
CA LEU A 86 1.74 10.50 -11.80
C LEU A 86 0.63 10.73 -12.83
N GLY A 87 -0.59 11.09 -12.43
CA GLY A 87 -1.74 11.29 -13.34
C GLY A 87 -1.62 12.48 -14.32
N SER A 88 -0.50 13.19 -14.31
CA SER A 88 -0.17 14.26 -15.26
C SER A 88 1.14 14.01 -16.00
N GLN A 89 1.74 12.84 -15.80
CA GLN A 89 3.05 12.49 -16.33
C GLN A 89 2.90 11.42 -17.41
N GLU A 90 3.75 11.54 -18.43
CA GLU A 90 3.86 10.58 -19.51
C GLU A 90 5.17 9.81 -19.34
N VAL A 91 5.12 8.49 -19.51
CA VAL A 91 6.30 7.62 -19.50
C VAL A 91 6.48 6.96 -20.87
N ALA A 92 7.71 6.94 -21.36
CA ALA A 92 8.10 6.29 -22.59
C ALA A 92 8.61 4.88 -22.30
N ALA A 93 8.05 3.89 -23.00
CA ALA A 93 8.60 2.56 -23.13
C ALA A 93 9.04 2.32 -24.57
N PHE A 94 9.98 1.41 -24.76
CA PHE A 94 10.61 1.16 -26.04
C PHE A 94 10.26 -0.23 -26.53
N ASP A 95 9.88 -0.33 -27.79
CA ASP A 95 9.61 -1.63 -28.40
C ASP A 95 10.91 -2.37 -28.77
N SER A 96 10.80 -3.58 -29.31
CA SER A 96 11.98 -4.38 -29.64
C SER A 96 12.80 -3.84 -30.83
N LEU A 97 12.32 -2.80 -31.52
CA LEU A 97 13.07 -2.04 -32.52
C LEU A 97 13.61 -0.71 -31.94
N GLY A 98 13.47 -0.48 -30.64
CA GLY A 98 13.93 0.74 -29.97
C GLY A 98 13.03 1.97 -30.17
N ALA A 99 11.82 1.80 -30.74
CA ALA A 99 10.91 2.91 -30.97
C ALA A 99 10.16 3.28 -29.68
N PRO A 100 10.06 4.58 -29.34
CA PRO A 100 9.38 5.04 -28.13
C PRO A 100 7.85 5.04 -28.32
N PHE A 101 7.15 4.58 -27.28
CA PHE A 101 5.72 4.64 -27.12
C PHE A 101 5.39 5.19 -25.74
N TRP A 102 4.37 6.04 -25.68
CA TRP A 102 4.06 6.82 -24.49
C TRP A 102 2.78 6.34 -23.80
N PHE A 103 2.85 6.27 -22.48
CA PHE A 103 1.77 5.81 -21.61
C PHE A 103 1.57 6.83 -20.48
N ASP A 104 0.36 6.92 -19.97
CA ASP A 104 0.09 7.69 -18.74
C ASP A 104 0.73 6.96 -17.55
N ALA A 105 1.60 7.66 -16.81
CA ALA A 105 2.36 7.07 -15.72
C ALA A 105 1.47 6.51 -14.60
N SER A 106 0.27 7.08 -14.42
CA SER A 106 -0.68 6.60 -13.41
C SER A 106 -1.24 5.20 -13.70
N GLN A 107 -1.17 4.73 -14.96
CA GLN A 107 -1.61 3.37 -15.35
C GLN A 107 -0.79 2.27 -14.67
N PHE A 108 0.44 2.58 -14.25
CA PHE A 108 1.31 1.64 -13.55
C PHE A 108 1.17 1.71 -12.04
N THR A 109 0.25 2.54 -11.52
CA THR A 109 -0.11 2.53 -10.11
C THR A 109 -1.42 1.76 -9.93
N VAL A 110 -1.44 0.85 -8.96
CA VAL A 110 -2.64 0.14 -8.56
C VAL A 110 -2.93 0.53 -7.12
N PRO A 111 -4.07 1.15 -6.82
CA PRO A 111 -4.44 1.40 -5.43
C PRO A 111 -4.62 0.05 -4.73
N PHE A 112 -3.90 -0.19 -3.64
CA PHE A 112 -4.17 -1.38 -2.82
C PHE A 112 -5.60 -1.29 -2.29
N SER A 113 -6.32 -2.40 -2.33
CA SER A 113 -7.64 -2.50 -1.69
C SER A 113 -7.42 -2.26 -0.20
N GLY A 114 -7.89 -1.13 0.33
CA GLY A 114 -7.64 -0.67 1.71
C GLY A 114 -8.20 -1.61 2.79
N THR A 115 -8.63 -1.07 3.94
CA THR A 115 -9.30 -1.88 4.98
C THR A 115 -10.45 -2.67 4.37
N THR A 116 -10.26 -3.98 4.20
CA THR A 116 -11.24 -4.82 3.53
C THR A 116 -12.51 -4.90 4.38
N ILE A 117 -13.64 -5.29 3.76
CA ILE A 117 -14.85 -5.66 4.52
C ILE A 117 -14.48 -6.71 5.59
N ALA A 118 -13.50 -7.58 5.33
CA ALA A 118 -13.00 -8.54 6.31
C ALA A 118 -12.29 -7.86 7.49
N THR A 119 -11.48 -6.82 7.28
CA THR A 119 -10.89 -6.02 8.37
C THR A 119 -11.97 -5.30 9.19
N GLY A 120 -13.00 -4.77 8.52
CA GLY A 120 -14.18 -4.17 9.17
C GLY A 120 -14.97 -5.20 10.00
N LEU A 121 -15.20 -6.38 9.44
CA LEU A 121 -15.86 -7.50 10.12
C LEU A 121 -15.04 -7.99 11.32
N HIS A 122 -13.72 -8.12 11.17
CA HIS A 122 -12.84 -8.54 12.27
C HIS A 122 -12.90 -7.53 13.44
N ARG A 123 -12.90 -6.22 13.14
CA ARG A 123 -13.08 -5.15 14.14
C ARG A 123 -14.45 -5.24 14.81
N PHE A 124 -15.50 -5.57 14.04
CA PHE A 124 -16.84 -5.79 14.56
C PHE A 124 -16.92 -6.99 15.51
N LEU A 125 -16.33 -8.12 15.12
CA LEU A 125 -16.30 -9.36 15.91
C LEU A 125 -15.41 -9.25 17.15
N ASN A 126 -14.34 -8.46 17.09
CA ASN A 126 -13.34 -8.33 18.15
C ASN A 126 -13.19 -6.85 18.60
N PRO A 127 -14.19 -6.25 19.27
CA PRO A 127 -14.04 -4.90 19.79
C PRO A 127 -12.86 -4.86 20.78
N VAL A 128 -12.13 -3.73 20.86
CA VAL A 128 -11.12 -3.54 21.91
C VAL A 128 -11.80 -3.55 23.26
N GLN A 129 -11.66 -4.67 23.93
CA GLN A 129 -11.91 -4.74 25.36
C GLN A 129 -10.71 -4.11 26.05
N ALA A 130 -10.97 -3.24 27.04
CA ALA A 130 -9.97 -2.90 28.04
C ALA A 130 -9.49 -4.22 28.64
N ARG A 131 -8.29 -4.67 28.28
CA ARG A 131 -7.73 -5.90 28.83
C ARG A 131 -7.12 -5.50 30.18
N PRO A 132 -7.70 -5.92 31.31
CA PRO A 132 -7.09 -5.66 32.60
C PRO A 132 -5.69 -6.26 32.62
N MET A 133 -4.83 -5.67 33.44
CA MET A 133 -3.49 -6.16 33.73
C MET A 133 -3.61 -7.63 34.16
N PRO A 134 -2.89 -8.57 33.54
CA PRO A 134 -3.08 -9.97 33.85
C PRO A 134 -2.50 -10.29 35.24
N ASP A 135 -3.20 -11.07 36.06
CA ASP A 135 -2.70 -11.46 37.39
C ASP A 135 -1.53 -12.46 37.32
N SER A 136 -1.35 -13.12 36.17
CA SER A 136 -0.30 -14.10 35.90
C SER A 136 0.39 -13.83 34.58
N TRP A 137 1.55 -14.47 34.37
CA TRP A 137 2.19 -14.47 33.05
C TRP A 137 1.24 -15.05 32.01
N GLN A 138 1.16 -14.39 30.85
CA GLN A 138 0.40 -14.86 29.70
C GLN A 138 1.32 -14.98 28.48
N PHE A 139 1.22 -16.12 27.79
CA PHE A 139 1.93 -16.41 26.56
C PHE A 139 0.90 -16.77 25.49
N ASP A 140 0.94 -16.08 24.35
CA ASP A 140 0.01 -16.33 23.23
C ASP A 140 0.82 -16.44 21.93
N LEU A 141 0.70 -17.55 21.22
CA LEU A 141 1.29 -17.77 19.91
C LEU A 141 0.16 -17.93 18.90
N ARG A 142 0.08 -17.01 17.94
CA ARG A 142 -0.91 -17.04 16.86
C ARG A 142 -0.20 -17.09 15.53
N LYS A 143 -0.50 -18.11 14.73
CA LYS A 143 -0.12 -18.17 13.31
C LYS A 143 -1.20 -17.47 12.49
N ASN A 144 -0.80 -16.84 11.39
CA ASN A 144 -1.69 -16.09 10.52
C ASN A 144 -2.56 -15.12 11.32
N ALA A 145 -1.93 -14.41 12.25
CA ALA A 145 -2.63 -13.50 13.13
C ALA A 145 -3.19 -12.36 12.28
N SER A 146 -4.47 -12.06 12.45
CA SER A 146 -5.03 -10.87 11.83
C SER A 146 -4.31 -9.62 12.34
N ALA A 147 -4.19 -8.63 11.48
CA ALA A 147 -3.74 -7.29 11.84
C ALA A 147 -4.50 -6.77 13.08
N VAL A 148 -3.76 -6.29 14.09
CA VAL A 148 -4.33 -5.72 15.32
C VAL A 148 -4.39 -4.20 15.22
N GLU A 149 -5.23 -3.61 16.05
CA GLU A 149 -5.73 -2.25 15.91
C GLU A 149 -4.70 -1.12 15.94
N ILE A 150 -4.87 -0.25 14.93
CA ILE A 150 -4.22 1.04 14.65
C ILE A 150 -2.69 1.02 14.60
N GLY A 151 -2.11 1.95 13.85
CA GLY A 151 -0.66 2.07 13.75
C GLY A 151 -0.01 1.02 12.86
N HIS A 152 1.30 0.83 13.00
CA HIS A 152 2.10 -0.07 12.15
C HIS A 152 1.81 -1.54 12.37
N LEU A 153 1.28 -1.92 13.55
CA LEU A 153 0.85 -3.30 13.78
C LEU A 153 -0.31 -3.72 12.87
N SER A 154 -1.01 -2.76 12.26
CA SER A 154 -2.04 -3.05 11.25
C SER A 154 -1.47 -3.56 9.93
N LEU A 155 -0.17 -3.42 9.69
CA LEU A 155 0.53 -3.93 8.49
C LEU A 155 0.90 -5.42 8.62
N THR A 156 0.70 -6.01 9.80
CA THR A 156 1.17 -7.37 10.11
C THR A 156 0.11 -8.45 9.90
N ASP A 157 -0.82 -8.21 8.97
CA ASP A 157 -1.87 -9.18 8.65
C ASP A 157 -1.25 -10.47 8.10
N GLY A 158 -1.62 -11.63 8.67
CA GLY A 158 -1.04 -12.91 8.27
C GLY A 158 0.29 -13.25 8.96
N ALA A 159 0.91 -12.34 9.71
CA ALA A 159 2.15 -12.63 10.42
C ALA A 159 1.95 -13.64 11.56
N THR A 160 3.00 -14.39 11.88
CA THR A 160 3.07 -15.14 13.13
C THR A 160 3.37 -14.16 14.26
N ARG A 161 2.53 -14.18 15.30
CA ARG A 161 2.64 -13.31 16.46
C ARG A 161 2.87 -14.12 17.73
N PHE A 162 3.95 -13.82 18.44
CA PHE A 162 4.21 -14.31 19.78
C PHE A 162 4.11 -13.16 20.78
N MET A 163 3.22 -13.26 21.75
CA MET A 163 2.99 -12.26 22.78
C MET A 163 3.34 -12.82 24.15
N VAL A 164 4.01 -12.00 24.95
CA VAL A 164 4.25 -12.24 26.37
C VAL A 164 3.71 -11.04 27.13
N LYS A 165 2.95 -11.30 28.20
CA LYS A 165 2.52 -10.26 29.14
C LYS A 165 2.85 -10.67 30.56
N GLU A 166 3.50 -9.77 31.28
CA GLU A 166 3.84 -9.90 32.69
C GLU A 166 2.76 -9.24 33.57
N PRO A 167 2.52 -9.74 34.80
CA PRO A 167 1.64 -9.10 35.77
C PRO A 167 1.99 -7.67 36.18
N ARG A 168 3.23 -7.22 35.95
CA ARG A 168 3.70 -5.87 36.28
C ARG A 168 3.58 -4.88 35.12
N GLY A 169 2.84 -5.25 34.07
CA GLY A 169 2.45 -4.33 33.01
C GLY A 169 3.42 -4.26 31.85
N LEU A 170 4.49 -5.05 31.89
CA LEU A 170 5.38 -5.22 30.76
C LEU A 170 4.78 -6.24 29.79
N GLY A 171 4.88 -5.94 28.51
CA GLY A 171 4.52 -6.85 27.44
C GLY A 171 5.53 -6.78 26.33
N ALA A 172 5.72 -7.91 25.65
CA ALA A 172 6.51 -7.99 24.43
C ALA A 172 5.69 -8.70 23.36
N THR A 173 5.76 -8.20 22.13
CA THR A 173 5.19 -8.84 20.95
C THR A 173 6.28 -9.01 19.91
N LEU A 174 6.55 -10.25 19.51
CA LEU A 174 7.40 -10.59 18.39
C LEU A 174 6.52 -10.92 17.18
N LEU A 175 6.87 -10.36 16.03
CA LEU A 175 6.17 -10.52 14.76
C LEU A 175 7.14 -11.08 13.73
N GLN A 176 6.69 -12.08 13.00
CA GLN A 176 7.46 -12.67 11.91
C GLN A 176 6.54 -13.15 10.81
N ASP A 177 6.80 -12.68 9.60
CA ASP A 177 6.37 -13.29 8.35
C ASP A 177 7.63 -13.65 7.53
N PRO A 178 7.95 -14.94 7.34
CA PRO A 178 9.19 -15.34 6.69
C PRO A 178 9.36 -14.71 5.29
N GLY A 179 10.44 -13.94 5.10
CA GLY A 179 10.75 -13.27 3.83
C GLY A 179 10.28 -11.82 3.77
N ASP A 180 9.11 -11.52 4.33
CA ASP A 180 8.46 -10.21 4.18
C ASP A 180 8.64 -9.29 5.40
N LEU A 181 8.50 -9.79 6.63
CA LEU A 181 8.36 -8.91 7.81
C LEU A 181 8.95 -9.46 9.10
N TYR A 182 9.61 -8.60 9.87
CA TYR A 182 10.02 -8.87 11.25
C TYR A 182 9.72 -7.67 12.14
N GLY A 183 9.26 -7.90 13.36
CA GLY A 183 8.98 -6.80 14.29
C GLY A 183 9.08 -7.18 15.75
N LEU A 184 9.41 -6.19 16.57
CA LEU A 184 9.40 -6.29 18.03
C LEU A 184 8.67 -5.07 18.59
N THR A 185 7.74 -5.32 19.50
CA THR A 185 7.02 -4.27 20.21
C THR A 185 7.13 -4.51 21.70
N LEU A 186 7.48 -3.47 22.44
CA LEU A 186 7.50 -3.45 23.90
C LEU A 186 6.39 -2.55 24.38
N ALA A 187 5.56 -3.06 25.29
CA ALA A 187 4.50 -2.31 25.93
C ALA A 187 4.78 -2.21 27.43
N TRP A 188 4.46 -1.07 28.01
CA TRP A 188 4.60 -0.81 29.43
C TRP A 188 3.36 -0.11 29.98
N THR A 189 2.74 -0.74 30.97
CA THR A 189 1.64 -0.18 31.77
C THR A 189 2.19 0.08 33.17
N PRO A 190 2.46 1.35 33.54
CA PRO A 190 3.05 1.67 34.83
C PRO A 190 2.11 1.23 35.97
N PRO A 191 2.58 0.52 37.01
CA PRO A 191 1.70 0.04 38.09
C PRO A 191 0.95 1.14 38.86
N ARG A 192 1.46 2.38 38.85
CA ARG A 192 0.80 3.56 39.46
C ARG A 192 -0.23 4.23 38.54
N PHE A 193 -0.23 3.87 37.27
CA PHE A 193 -1.09 4.42 36.23
C PHE A 193 -1.56 3.26 35.34
N ASP A 194 -2.31 2.32 35.92
CA ASP A 194 -2.84 1.13 35.23
C ASP A 194 -3.76 1.44 34.04
N SER A 195 -4.31 2.65 34.01
CA SER A 195 -5.01 3.24 32.87
C SER A 195 -4.12 3.58 31.66
N LEU A 196 -2.83 3.81 31.86
CA LEU A 196 -1.90 4.31 30.83
C LEU A 196 -1.05 3.15 30.31
N THR A 197 -1.02 2.97 28.99
CA THR A 197 -0.10 2.07 28.31
C THR A 197 0.80 2.87 27.38
N MET A 198 2.10 2.66 27.48
CA MET A 198 3.08 3.17 26.53
C MET A 198 3.58 2.03 25.68
N GLU A 199 3.87 2.31 24.42
CA GLU A 199 4.35 1.33 23.46
C GLU A 199 5.51 1.90 22.65
N ALA A 200 6.50 1.07 22.40
CA ALA A 200 7.55 1.36 21.43
C ALA A 200 7.78 0.11 20.59
N GLY A 201 7.97 0.28 19.29
CA GLY A 201 8.18 -0.84 18.40
C GLY A 201 9.13 -0.54 17.26
N TYR A 202 9.71 -1.62 16.76
CA TYR A 202 10.50 -1.66 15.53
C TYR A 202 9.84 -2.65 14.58
N LEU A 203 9.80 -2.28 13.30
CA LEU A 203 9.31 -3.10 12.19
C LEU A 203 10.31 -3.05 11.04
N ASN A 204 10.56 -4.18 10.40
CA ASN A 204 11.38 -4.29 9.20
C ASN A 204 10.55 -5.02 8.16
N GLU A 205 10.07 -4.28 7.16
CA GLU A 205 9.39 -4.77 5.96
C GLU A 205 10.47 -4.93 4.87
N ARG A 206 10.69 -6.16 4.38
CA ARG A 206 11.76 -6.51 3.42
C ARG A 206 11.31 -6.55 1.98
N GLU A 207 10.03 -6.85 1.75
CA GLU A 207 9.42 -6.93 0.42
C GLU A 207 8.23 -5.96 0.28
N SER A 208 8.11 -5.03 1.22
CA SER A 208 7.07 -4.01 1.23
C SER A 208 7.51 -2.73 1.93
N LEU A 209 6.76 -1.65 1.70
CA LEU A 209 6.92 -0.37 2.40
C LEU A 209 5.54 0.16 2.80
N LEU A 210 5.22 0.11 4.09
CA LEU A 210 3.89 0.48 4.61
C LEU A 210 2.76 -0.28 3.91
N GLY A 211 2.98 -1.57 3.66
CA GLY A 211 2.07 -2.43 2.88
C GLY A 211 2.02 -2.14 1.38
N SER A 212 2.89 -1.25 0.87
CA SER A 212 3.05 -1.00 -0.57
C SER A 212 4.05 -1.97 -1.16
N ARG A 213 3.83 -2.38 -2.42
CA ARG A 213 4.76 -3.24 -3.17
C ARG A 213 5.00 -2.66 -4.55
N ALA A 214 6.15 -2.95 -5.12
CA ALA A 214 6.50 -2.55 -6.48
C ALA A 214 7.21 -3.71 -7.18
N GLU A 215 7.15 -3.70 -8.51
CA GLU A 215 7.82 -4.68 -9.37
C GLU A 215 8.20 -4.02 -10.71
N GLY A 216 9.12 -4.66 -11.44
CA GLY A 216 9.61 -4.20 -12.74
C GLY A 216 10.35 -2.86 -12.62
N ALA A 217 9.99 -1.89 -13.46
CA ALA A 217 10.69 -0.59 -13.52
C ALA A 217 10.63 0.22 -12.22
N PHE A 218 9.69 -0.06 -11.32
CA PHE A 218 9.64 0.55 -9.99
C PHE A 218 10.55 -0.12 -8.97
N GLY A 219 11.11 -1.30 -9.29
CA GLY A 219 11.98 -2.08 -8.44
C GLY A 219 11.25 -2.70 -7.25
N SER A 220 12.02 -3.00 -6.20
CA SER A 220 11.53 -3.52 -4.93
C SER A 220 11.56 -2.44 -3.84
N LEU A 221 10.60 -2.52 -2.92
CA LEU A 221 10.49 -1.59 -1.79
C LEU A 221 10.73 -2.35 -0.48
N SER A 222 11.48 -1.74 0.42
CA SER A 222 11.65 -2.21 1.80
C SER A 222 11.65 -1.01 2.75
N GLY A 223 11.44 -1.23 4.04
CA GLY A 223 11.47 -0.16 5.02
C GLY A 223 11.68 -0.63 6.45
N GLU A 224 12.42 0.18 7.20
CA GLU A 224 12.53 0.04 8.64
C GLU A 224 11.72 1.12 9.34
N THR A 225 10.92 0.74 10.32
CA THR A 225 10.07 1.65 11.09
C THR A 225 10.45 1.60 12.56
N LEU A 226 10.55 2.77 13.18
CA LEU A 226 10.44 2.94 14.63
C LEU A 226 9.14 3.68 14.94
N PHE A 227 8.36 3.17 15.88
CA PHE A 227 7.11 3.80 16.27
C PHE A 227 6.93 3.85 17.78
N PHE A 228 6.18 4.86 18.22
CA PHE A 228 5.85 5.10 19.63
C PHE A 228 4.35 5.32 19.76
N GLY A 229 3.75 4.61 20.69
CA GLY A 229 2.33 4.65 20.98
C GLY A 229 2.04 4.98 22.43
N ALA A 230 0.87 5.56 22.67
CA ALA A 230 0.29 5.72 23.99
C ALA A 230 -1.19 5.36 23.95
N GLY A 231 -1.66 4.70 24.99
CA GLY A 231 -3.04 4.32 25.22
C GLY A 231 -3.48 4.75 26.61
N TYR A 232 -4.72 5.19 26.74
CA TYR A 232 -5.32 5.58 28.00
C TYR A 232 -6.73 5.02 28.11
N ASN A 233 -7.05 4.37 29.22
CA ASN A 233 -8.37 3.84 29.54
C ASN A 233 -8.92 4.53 30.79
N ALA A 234 -10.16 4.98 30.75
CA ALA A 234 -10.81 5.65 31.87
C ALA A 234 -12.25 5.18 32.04
N THR A 235 -12.83 5.49 33.20
CA THR A 235 -14.27 5.38 33.42
C THR A 235 -14.86 6.74 33.79
N ALA A 236 -16.03 7.04 33.24
CA ALA A 236 -16.76 8.28 33.49
C ALA A 236 -18.25 7.95 33.71
N GLY A 237 -18.61 7.73 34.98
CA GLY A 237 -19.90 7.12 35.32
C GLY A 237 -19.97 5.71 34.75
N ASP A 238 -21.05 5.40 34.01
CA ASP A 238 -21.24 4.10 33.36
C ASP A 238 -20.43 3.95 32.06
N TRP A 239 -19.71 4.98 31.62
CA TRP A 239 -18.93 4.94 30.39
C TRP A 239 -17.53 4.41 30.64
N GLN A 240 -17.10 3.48 29.80
CA GLN A 240 -15.73 3.04 29.63
C GLN A 240 -15.15 3.78 28.43
N LEU A 241 -14.12 4.59 28.66
CA LEU A 241 -13.48 5.42 27.65
C LEU A 241 -12.10 4.85 27.33
N GLY A 242 -11.71 4.89 26.07
CA GLY A 242 -10.37 4.53 25.62
C GLY A 242 -9.85 5.52 24.58
N ALA A 243 -8.58 5.83 24.66
CA ALA A 243 -7.86 6.60 23.67
C ALA A 243 -6.54 5.89 23.35
N ARG A 244 -6.14 5.87 22.09
CA ARG A 244 -4.83 5.37 21.67
C ARG A 244 -4.32 6.22 20.51
N GLY A 245 -3.04 6.53 20.51
CA GLY A 245 -2.36 7.25 19.44
C GLY A 245 -0.99 6.66 19.19
N GLU A 246 -0.51 6.79 17.97
CA GLU A 246 0.81 6.34 17.54
C GLU A 246 1.43 7.32 16.56
N LEU A 247 2.74 7.51 16.67
CA LEU A 247 3.58 8.20 15.71
C LEU A 247 4.72 7.27 15.30
N GLY A 248 5.13 7.33 14.03
CA GLY A 248 6.27 6.55 13.54
C GLY A 248 7.18 7.31 12.59
N GLN A 249 8.40 6.80 12.48
CA GLN A 249 9.42 7.21 11.54
C GLN A 249 9.83 5.98 10.73
N VAL A 250 9.69 6.10 9.41
CA VAL A 250 10.03 5.05 8.45
C VAL A 250 11.28 5.49 7.68
N ASN A 251 12.22 4.58 7.50
CA ASN A 251 13.38 4.73 6.64
C ASN A 251 13.23 3.75 5.47
N PRO A 252 12.76 4.24 4.31
CA PRO A 252 12.58 3.40 3.14
C PRO A 252 13.92 3.01 2.51
N SER A 253 13.90 1.96 1.71
CA SER A 253 14.96 1.60 0.78
C SER A 253 14.33 1.06 -0.50
N VAL A 254 15.00 1.34 -1.61
CA VAL A 254 14.57 0.95 -2.96
C VAL A 254 15.67 0.11 -3.58
N GLY A 255 15.32 -1.05 -4.12
CA GLY A 255 16.26 -1.96 -4.77
C GLY A 255 15.90 -2.20 -6.23
N GLN A 256 16.88 -2.15 -7.13
CA GLN A 256 16.72 -2.53 -8.55
C GLN A 256 15.60 -1.74 -9.27
N SER A 257 15.48 -0.44 -9.00
CA SER A 257 14.48 0.44 -9.64
C SER A 257 15.09 1.19 -10.82
N LEU A 258 14.31 1.35 -11.89
CA LEU A 258 14.60 2.26 -13.00
C LEU A 258 13.96 3.63 -12.80
N PHE A 259 12.85 3.70 -12.06
CA PHE A 259 12.00 4.90 -11.94
C PHE A 259 12.15 5.64 -10.62
N ILE A 260 12.61 4.98 -9.56
CA ILE A 260 12.69 5.56 -8.22
C ILE A 260 14.16 5.69 -7.83
N ASP A 261 14.65 6.93 -7.81
CA ASP A 261 16.03 7.22 -7.39
C ASP A 261 16.19 7.11 -5.87
N GLY A 262 15.12 7.45 -5.14
CA GLY A 262 15.12 7.37 -3.69
C GLY A 262 13.79 7.77 -3.08
N VAL A 263 13.65 7.48 -1.80
CA VAL A 263 12.50 7.90 -1.00
C VAL A 263 13.02 8.48 0.31
N SER A 264 12.56 9.67 0.67
CA SER A 264 12.93 10.31 1.92
C SER A 264 12.40 9.53 3.12
N SER A 265 12.96 9.76 4.31
CA SER A 265 12.34 9.26 5.54
C SER A 265 10.90 9.76 5.65
N LEU A 266 9.99 8.89 6.13
CA LEU A 266 8.55 9.17 6.22
C LEU A 266 8.12 9.29 7.68
N SER A 267 7.25 10.25 7.99
CA SER A 267 6.59 10.31 9.30
C SER A 267 5.17 9.82 9.19
N THR A 268 4.68 9.05 10.15
CA THR A 268 3.33 8.46 10.14
C THR A 268 2.56 8.74 11.42
N SER A 269 1.23 8.69 11.35
CA SER A 269 0.35 8.82 12.52
C SER A 269 -0.87 7.91 12.45
N ALA A 270 -1.37 7.48 13.61
CA ALA A 270 -2.65 6.79 13.76
C ALA A 270 -3.29 7.13 15.11
N PHE A 271 -4.62 7.08 15.20
CA PHE A 271 -5.29 7.20 16.50
C PHE A 271 -6.65 6.49 16.53
N ARG A 272 -7.12 6.22 17.75
CA ARG A 272 -8.47 5.72 18.02
C ARG A 272 -8.98 6.26 19.35
N LEU A 273 -10.23 6.68 19.34
CA LEU A 273 -11.03 7.01 20.51
C LEU A 273 -12.20 6.06 20.56
N GLN A 274 -12.55 5.60 21.76
CA GLN A 274 -13.63 4.65 21.98
C GLN A 274 -14.40 4.99 23.25
N ALA A 275 -15.70 4.71 23.22
CA ALA A 275 -16.58 4.86 24.36
C ALA A 275 -17.58 3.70 24.36
N ALA A 276 -17.67 2.96 25.47
CA ALA A 276 -18.63 1.87 25.65
C ALA A 276 -19.43 2.08 26.93
N ARG A 277 -20.73 1.77 26.89
CA ARG A 277 -21.62 1.81 28.05
C ARG A 277 -22.37 0.49 28.17
N PRO A 278 -22.01 -0.35 29.15
CA PRO A 278 -22.84 -1.48 29.53
C PRO A 278 -24.07 -1.01 30.33
N PHE A 279 -25.20 -1.66 30.13
CA PHE A 279 -26.46 -1.43 30.84
C PHE A 279 -26.82 -2.66 31.69
N ALA A 280 -27.58 -2.44 32.77
CA ALA A 280 -27.96 -3.49 33.71
C ALA A 280 -28.78 -4.64 33.08
N ASN A 281 -29.43 -4.40 31.93
CA ASN A 281 -30.17 -5.40 31.17
C ASN A 281 -29.28 -6.25 30.23
N GLY A 282 -27.95 -6.14 30.34
CA GLY A 282 -27.00 -6.87 29.50
C GLY A 282 -26.71 -6.22 28.15
N VAL A 283 -27.39 -5.11 27.81
CA VAL A 283 -27.11 -4.35 26.59
C VAL A 283 -25.76 -3.62 26.73
N THR A 284 -24.97 -3.57 25.67
CA THR A 284 -23.78 -2.71 25.59
C THR A 284 -23.85 -1.83 24.34
N LEU A 285 -23.70 -0.52 24.53
CA LEU A 285 -23.60 0.46 23.44
C LEU A 285 -22.16 0.93 23.32
N SER A 286 -21.59 0.86 22.12
CA SER A 286 -20.20 1.22 21.85
C SER A 286 -20.07 2.14 20.65
N PHE A 287 -19.19 3.13 20.78
CA PHE A 287 -18.81 4.07 19.72
C PHE A 287 -17.28 4.08 19.57
N SER A 288 -16.80 4.25 18.34
CA SER A 288 -15.40 4.55 18.11
C SER A 288 -15.21 5.56 16.98
N LEU A 289 -14.22 6.42 17.13
CA LEU A 289 -13.70 7.31 16.10
C LEU A 289 -12.22 6.98 15.93
N GLY A 290 -11.74 6.77 14.71
CA GLY A 290 -10.32 6.53 14.51
C GLY A 290 -9.82 6.92 13.13
N GLN A 291 -8.52 7.18 13.07
CA GLN A 291 -7.77 7.32 11.85
C GLN A 291 -6.84 6.11 11.73
N PRO A 292 -6.93 5.34 10.63
CA PRO A 292 -5.91 4.35 10.28
C PRO A 292 -4.51 4.96 10.15
N LEU A 293 -3.50 4.11 10.03
CA LEU A 293 -2.13 4.56 9.80
C LEU A 293 -2.07 5.41 8.51
N ARG A 294 -1.53 6.63 8.62
CA ARG A 294 -1.39 7.58 7.52
C ARG A 294 0.02 8.13 7.47
N VAL A 295 0.58 8.30 6.27
CA VAL A 295 1.81 9.08 6.05
C VAL A 295 1.50 10.58 6.19
N GLU A 296 2.25 11.27 7.04
CA GLU A 296 2.11 12.71 7.29
C GLU A 296 3.08 13.54 6.45
N ASN A 297 4.33 13.08 6.25
CA ASN A 297 5.36 13.78 5.48
C ASN A 297 6.30 12.78 4.80
N GLY A 298 6.89 13.21 3.68
CA GLY A 298 7.88 12.47 2.90
C GLY A 298 7.68 12.68 1.40
N HIS A 299 8.68 12.32 0.60
CA HIS A 299 8.62 12.35 -0.86
C HIS A 299 9.41 11.19 -1.48
N ALA A 300 9.08 10.87 -2.73
CA ALA A 300 9.86 10.00 -3.60
C ALA A 300 10.45 10.82 -4.73
N ASP A 301 11.73 10.62 -5.03
CA ASP A 301 12.38 11.20 -6.19
C ASP A 301 12.37 10.17 -7.32
N LEU A 302 11.82 10.57 -8.46
CA LEU A 302 11.57 9.72 -9.60
C LEU A 302 12.36 10.20 -10.82
N ALA A 303 12.84 9.24 -11.62
CA ALA A 303 13.45 9.45 -12.93
C ALA A 303 12.58 8.74 -13.99
N LEU A 304 11.60 9.46 -14.53
CA LEU A 304 10.64 8.89 -15.49
C LEU A 304 11.18 9.02 -16.93
N PRO A 305 11.26 7.94 -17.72
CA PRO A 305 11.68 8.04 -19.11
C PRO A 305 10.62 8.78 -19.92
N ILE A 306 11.00 9.79 -20.68
CA ILE A 306 10.10 10.60 -21.52
C ILE A 306 10.37 10.45 -23.02
N GLY A 307 11.43 9.72 -23.37
CA GLY A 307 11.82 9.42 -24.74
C GLY A 307 13.29 9.07 -24.82
N ARG A 308 13.87 9.25 -26.00
CA ARG A 308 15.30 9.04 -26.25
C ARG A 308 15.85 10.04 -27.27
N THR A 309 17.16 10.17 -27.34
CA THR A 309 17.86 10.85 -28.44
C THR A 309 17.82 10.00 -29.72
N PRO A 310 18.03 10.59 -30.92
CA PRO A 310 18.22 9.82 -32.15
C PRO A 310 19.38 8.81 -32.09
N GLU A 311 20.36 9.06 -31.21
CA GLU A 311 21.49 8.16 -30.92
C GLU A 311 21.11 7.00 -29.98
N GLY A 312 19.90 7.01 -29.42
CA GLY A 312 19.37 5.94 -28.58
C GLY A 312 19.52 6.14 -27.07
N GLU A 313 20.01 7.29 -26.60
CA GLU A 313 20.14 7.58 -25.16
C GLU A 313 18.77 7.90 -24.55
N VAL A 314 18.40 7.21 -23.47
CA VAL A 314 17.12 7.43 -22.77
C VAL A 314 17.12 8.79 -22.08
N LEU A 315 16.08 9.58 -22.31
CA LEU A 315 15.87 10.88 -21.68
C LEU A 315 14.91 10.71 -20.50
N ASN A 316 15.37 11.07 -19.30
CA ASN A 316 14.56 11.04 -18.09
C ASN A 316 14.12 12.44 -17.64
N GLN A 317 12.93 12.49 -17.05
CA GLN A 317 12.41 13.62 -16.33
C GLN A 317 12.50 13.35 -14.83
N ALA A 318 13.25 14.19 -14.12
CA ALA A 318 13.30 14.16 -12.66
C ALA A 318 12.01 14.76 -12.07
N LEU A 319 11.38 14.05 -11.14
CA LEU A 319 10.14 14.46 -10.48
C LEU A 319 10.18 14.10 -9.00
N SER A 320 10.00 15.09 -8.12
CA SER A 320 9.84 14.86 -6.68
C SER A 320 8.35 14.83 -6.32
N VAL A 321 7.89 13.68 -5.82
CA VAL A 321 6.49 13.40 -5.55
C VAL A 321 6.24 13.34 -4.04
N PRO A 322 5.35 14.18 -3.46
CA PRO A 322 4.98 14.05 -2.06
C PRO A 322 4.25 12.73 -1.82
N LEU A 323 4.58 12.05 -0.72
CA LEU A 323 3.98 10.77 -0.32
C LEU A 323 2.87 10.90 0.73
N ALA A 324 2.59 12.12 1.19
CA ALA A 324 1.43 12.39 2.02
C ALA A 324 0.15 12.34 1.16
N PRO A 325 -0.84 11.48 1.49
CA PRO A 325 -2.08 11.37 0.72
C PRO A 325 -2.94 12.64 0.82
N SER A 326 -3.81 12.83 -0.18
CA SER A 326 -4.60 14.05 -0.34
C SER A 326 -5.59 14.30 0.80
N GLY A 327 -6.10 13.22 1.41
CA GLY A 327 -7.13 13.23 2.43
C GLY A 327 -6.68 12.60 3.76
N ARG A 328 -7.62 12.53 4.70
CA ARG A 328 -7.46 11.92 6.02
C ARG A 328 -8.68 11.07 6.32
N GLN A 329 -8.46 9.76 6.43
CA GLN A 329 -9.55 8.82 6.66
C GLN A 329 -10.01 8.91 8.10
N LEU A 330 -11.32 9.03 8.31
CA LEU A 330 -11.93 8.93 9.64
C LEU A 330 -13.00 7.85 9.63
N ASP A 331 -12.80 6.84 10.46
CA ASP A 331 -13.74 5.74 10.67
C ASP A 331 -14.59 6.05 11.90
N LEU A 332 -15.90 6.20 11.70
CA LEU A 332 -16.90 6.26 12.77
C LEU A 332 -17.61 4.92 12.87
N THR A 333 -17.59 4.29 14.04
CA THR A 333 -18.29 3.03 14.29
C THR A 333 -19.29 3.21 15.41
N ALA A 334 -20.48 2.64 15.25
CA ALA A 334 -21.47 2.44 16.29
C ALA A 334 -21.80 0.94 16.37
N LYS A 335 -21.85 0.39 17.58
CA LYS A 335 -22.15 -1.02 17.84
C LYS A 335 -23.11 -1.15 19.02
N LEU A 336 -24.10 -2.03 18.88
CA LEU A 336 -25.04 -2.40 19.92
C LEU A 336 -24.96 -3.92 20.11
N GLU A 337 -24.75 -4.37 21.33
CA GLU A 337 -24.76 -5.78 21.71
C GLU A 337 -25.85 -6.00 22.75
N PHE A 338 -26.65 -7.06 22.61
CA PHE A 338 -27.72 -7.36 23.56
C PHE A 338 -28.02 -8.86 23.64
N PRO A 339 -28.42 -9.36 24.82
CA PRO A 339 -28.73 -10.77 25.00
C PRO A 339 -30.04 -11.11 24.29
N TRP A 340 -30.07 -12.23 23.56
CA TRP A 340 -31.26 -12.76 22.93
C TRP A 340 -31.17 -14.28 22.74
N LEU A 341 -32.25 -14.99 23.08
CA LEU A 341 -32.38 -16.45 22.88
C LEU A 341 -31.16 -17.26 23.35
N GLY A 342 -30.65 -17.00 24.56
CA GLY A 342 -29.51 -17.75 25.12
C GLY A 342 -28.17 -17.48 24.39
N GLY A 343 -28.02 -16.31 23.78
CA GLY A 343 -26.78 -15.82 23.19
C GLY A 343 -26.76 -14.30 23.14
N ASP A 344 -25.79 -13.73 22.42
CA ASP A 344 -25.63 -12.29 22.19
C ASP A 344 -25.88 -11.96 20.72
N VAL A 345 -26.75 -10.98 20.45
CA VAL A 345 -26.87 -10.35 19.13
C VAL A 345 -26.01 -9.10 19.11
N SER A 346 -25.24 -8.94 18.03
CA SER A 346 -24.49 -7.73 17.72
C SER A 346 -25.03 -7.07 16.46
N LEU A 347 -25.20 -5.75 16.52
CA LEU A 347 -25.54 -4.90 15.38
C LEU A 347 -24.50 -3.78 15.32
N GLY A 348 -23.96 -3.49 14.14
CA GLY A 348 -22.94 -2.47 14.00
C GLY A 348 -22.97 -1.78 12.65
N ALA A 349 -22.57 -0.52 12.63
CA ALA A 349 -22.39 0.26 11.42
C ALA A 349 -21.04 1.00 11.48
N ILE A 350 -20.34 1.02 10.36
CA ILE A 350 -19.12 1.79 10.15
C ILE A 350 -19.38 2.78 9.02
N ARG A 351 -18.99 4.03 9.23
CA ARG A 351 -18.92 5.06 8.20
C ARG A 351 -17.46 5.53 8.08
N SER A 352 -16.89 5.38 6.91
CA SER A 352 -15.54 5.86 6.60
C SER A 352 -15.61 7.11 5.74
N HIS A 353 -15.16 8.24 6.29
CA HIS A 353 -14.99 9.49 5.55
C HIS A 353 -13.61 9.51 4.90
N GLN A 354 -13.51 9.94 3.63
CA GLN A 354 -12.27 9.92 2.84
C GLN A 354 -11.53 8.58 2.95
N PRO A 355 -12.19 7.46 2.60
CA PRO A 355 -11.60 6.13 2.69
C PRO A 355 -10.29 6.08 1.88
N ARG A 356 -9.32 5.30 2.39
CA ARG A 356 -7.96 5.18 1.83
C ARG A 356 -7.22 6.52 1.74
N HIS A 357 -7.55 7.45 2.62
CA HIS A 357 -6.96 8.80 2.67
C HIS A 357 -7.14 9.61 1.38
N GLN A 358 -8.25 9.41 0.65
CA GLN A 358 -8.51 10.11 -0.60
C GLN A 358 -9.51 11.24 -0.37
N LEU A 359 -9.10 12.49 -0.63
CA LEU A 359 -9.92 13.69 -0.39
C LEU A 359 -11.24 13.68 -1.18
N THR A 360 -11.21 13.16 -2.41
CA THR A 360 -12.33 13.14 -3.35
C THR A 360 -13.18 11.87 -3.26
N ALA A 361 -12.78 10.88 -2.47
CA ALA A 361 -13.52 9.63 -2.35
C ALA A 361 -14.86 9.82 -1.61
N ALA A 362 -15.91 9.23 -2.16
CA ALA A 362 -17.22 9.20 -1.50
C ALA A 362 -17.13 8.43 -0.17
N PRO A 363 -17.88 8.84 0.87
CA PRO A 363 -17.93 8.10 2.13
C PRO A 363 -18.44 6.68 1.93
N GLU A 364 -17.76 5.72 2.57
CA GLU A 364 -18.13 4.31 2.55
C GLU A 364 -18.92 3.93 3.81
N TRP A 365 -19.85 2.99 3.66
CA TRP A 365 -20.65 2.46 4.76
C TRP A 365 -20.58 0.93 4.78
N ALA A 366 -20.42 0.37 5.98
CA ALA A 366 -20.54 -1.07 6.20
C ALA A 366 -21.48 -1.32 7.37
N VAL A 367 -22.35 -2.32 7.24
CA VAL A 367 -23.27 -2.75 8.29
C VAL A 367 -23.03 -4.21 8.59
N PHE A 368 -22.94 -4.54 9.87
CA PHE A 368 -22.66 -5.87 10.35
C PHE A 368 -23.74 -6.31 11.33
N THR A 369 -24.09 -7.59 11.26
CA THR A 369 -24.88 -8.28 12.28
C THR A 369 -24.19 -9.57 12.63
N GLY A 370 -24.25 -9.95 13.91
CA GLY A 370 -23.72 -11.21 14.39
C GLY A 370 -24.62 -11.79 15.48
N TYR A 371 -24.57 -13.12 15.61
CA TYR A 371 -25.15 -13.83 16.73
C TYR A 371 -24.07 -14.75 17.29
N ARG A 372 -23.75 -14.59 18.57
CA ARG A 372 -22.82 -15.47 19.28
C ARG A 372 -23.62 -16.27 20.29
N SER A 373 -23.69 -17.57 20.05
CA SER A 373 -24.31 -18.48 21.00
C SER A 373 -23.41 -18.77 22.20
N THR A 374 -24.01 -19.02 23.36
CA THR A 374 -23.31 -19.35 24.61
C THR A 374 -23.48 -20.80 25.06
N TRP A 375 -23.84 -21.74 24.17
CA TRP A 375 -23.98 -23.18 24.50
C TRP A 375 -22.71 -24.00 24.36
#